data_AF-A0A6A4Z1Z7-F1
#
_entry.id   AF-A0A6A4Z1Z7-F1
#
_cell.length_a   1.000
_cell.length_b   1.000
_cell.length_c   1.000
_cell.angle_alpha   90.00
_cell.angle_beta   90.00
_cell.angle_gamma   90.00
#
_symmetry.space_group_name_H-M   'P 1'
#
loop_
_entity.id
_entity.type
_entity.pdbx_description
1 polymer ?
#
loop_
_entity_poly.entity_id
_entity_poly.type
_entity_poly.pdbx_seq_one_letter_code
_entity_poly.pdbx_strand_id
1 'polypeptide(L)'
;MNVGLMRRLGSDRVVPAFFVSTNKWRGTCHWIVLVFFAVSTSLVLVLKADQTVVAGVYTYSFLALMFLFGSGCIMLKLKRQDIPRDISAPWWYCGLGMTLVACGFLANLLGNPQTLMYFVSYLIMTLVVVFASLEQVFLLRVLVVLTNLVRKHPQNHDTPQSDDNVEVPPDVAAKQRPSSTPLENENANVSGLVSAIKAIQSAPVVFFVKDADLTTLNKAILYVRANELTHNLRFIHVYPAATVDALEVVDQLKDMIAMFDRVYPKIQLDFYSLVGKFEPATVEWVAQTYKIPTNMMLIKQPTNSQVKAVSTHGVRVITG
;
A
#
# COMPACT_ATOMS: atom_id res chain seq x y z
N MET A 1 15.60 -14.98 0.14
CA MET A 1 14.49 -13.99 0.27
C MET A 1 14.70 -13.20 1.56
N ASN A 2 14.85 -11.87 1.49
CA ASN A 2 15.01 -11.04 2.69
C ASN A 2 13.65 -10.84 3.37
N VAL A 3 13.48 -11.36 4.60
CA VAL A 3 12.24 -11.21 5.39
C VAL A 3 11.89 -9.72 5.59
N GLY A 4 12.90 -8.86 5.72
CA GLY A 4 12.73 -7.41 5.81
C GLY A 4 12.11 -6.76 4.56
N LEU A 5 12.44 -7.23 3.36
CA LEU A 5 11.87 -6.71 2.12
C LEU A 5 10.38 -7.04 2.04
N MET A 6 10.02 -8.29 2.33
CA MET A 6 8.64 -8.74 2.25
C MET A 6 7.76 -8.10 3.33
N ARG A 7 8.32 -7.81 4.52
CA ARG A 7 7.64 -7.01 5.54
C ARG A 7 7.33 -5.58 5.08
N ARG A 8 8.25 -4.97 4.33
CA ARG A 8 8.03 -3.64 3.70
C ARG A 8 6.99 -3.70 2.57
N LEU A 9 7.06 -4.71 1.71
CA LEU A 9 6.02 -4.92 0.68
C LEU A 9 4.63 -5.15 1.31
N GLY A 10 4.60 -5.82 2.46
CA GLY A 10 3.40 -6.02 3.25
C GLY A 10 2.84 -4.74 3.86
N SER A 11 3.69 -3.88 4.41
CA SER A 11 3.27 -2.55 4.87
C SER A 11 2.75 -1.70 3.72
N ASP A 12 3.33 -1.84 2.52
CA ASP A 12 2.94 -1.12 1.31
C ASP A 12 1.71 -1.72 0.61
N ARG A 13 1.03 -2.67 1.26
CA ARG A 13 -0.18 -3.37 0.76
C ARG A 13 0.02 -4.07 -0.59
N VAL A 14 1.26 -4.34 -0.98
CA VAL A 14 1.61 -5.07 -2.22
C VAL A 14 1.34 -6.56 -2.07
N VAL A 15 1.38 -7.09 -0.84
CA VAL A 15 1.18 -8.51 -0.53
C VAL A 15 0.12 -8.67 0.57
N PRO A 16 -0.68 -9.75 0.55
CA PRO A 16 -1.79 -9.89 1.49
C PRO A 16 -1.29 -9.91 2.94
N ALA A 17 -2.03 -9.28 3.85
CA ALA A 17 -1.66 -9.16 5.26
C ALA A 17 -1.35 -10.51 5.95
N PHE A 18 -1.92 -11.60 5.43
CA PHE A 18 -1.64 -12.97 5.88
C PHE A 18 -0.16 -13.35 5.79
N PHE A 19 0.55 -12.95 4.72
CA PHE A 19 1.96 -13.27 4.52
C PHE A 19 2.88 -12.59 5.55
N VAL A 20 2.44 -11.46 6.10
CA VAL A 20 3.20 -10.64 7.05
C VAL A 20 2.96 -11.08 8.50
N SER A 21 2.07 -12.05 8.72
CA SER A 21 1.77 -12.54 10.07
C SER A 21 3.00 -13.17 10.74
N THR A 22 3.32 -12.67 11.93
CA THR A 22 4.49 -13.10 12.72
C THR A 22 4.10 -14.16 13.75
N ASN A 23 5.02 -15.09 14.03
CA ASN A 23 4.81 -16.06 15.10
C ASN A 23 4.88 -15.37 16.46
N LYS A 24 4.01 -15.76 17.40
CA LYS A 24 4.08 -15.31 18.80
C LYS A 24 5.37 -15.78 19.50
N TRP A 25 5.93 -16.92 19.10
CA TRP A 25 7.09 -17.52 19.78
C TRP A 25 8.47 -17.06 19.26
N ARG A 26 8.61 -16.83 17.95
CA ARG A 26 9.91 -16.47 17.33
C ARG A 26 9.89 -15.11 16.63
N GLY A 27 8.73 -14.47 16.51
CA GLY A 27 8.58 -13.19 15.79
C GLY A 27 8.89 -13.28 14.28
N THR A 28 9.04 -14.48 13.73
CA THR A 28 9.40 -14.69 12.32
C THR A 28 8.17 -14.76 11.42
N CYS A 29 8.29 -14.28 10.19
CA CYS A 29 7.23 -14.38 9.16
C CYS A 29 7.31 -15.74 8.45
N HIS A 30 6.89 -16.78 9.16
CA HIS A 30 6.90 -18.18 8.72
C HIS A 30 6.21 -18.47 7.38
N TRP A 31 5.08 -17.82 7.06
CA TRP A 31 4.37 -18.05 5.79
C TRP A 31 5.23 -17.71 4.57
N ILE A 32 6.04 -16.66 4.66
CA ILE A 32 6.95 -16.26 3.59
C ILE A 32 8.03 -17.33 3.38
N VAL A 33 8.57 -17.87 4.47
CA VAL A 33 9.60 -18.92 4.40
C VAL A 33 9.01 -20.20 3.80
N LEU A 34 7.81 -20.59 4.23
CA LEU A 34 7.11 -21.77 3.70
C LEU A 34 6.78 -21.62 2.21
N VAL A 35 6.28 -20.46 1.79
CA VAL A 35 5.97 -20.22 0.38
C VAL A 35 7.24 -20.14 -0.45
N PHE A 36 8.30 -19.51 0.05
CA PHE A 36 9.60 -19.50 -0.63
C PHE A 36 10.16 -20.93 -0.79
N PHE A 37 10.06 -21.76 0.24
CA PHE A 37 10.45 -23.15 0.19
C PHE A 37 9.61 -23.91 -0.86
N ALA A 38 8.28 -23.80 -0.80
CA ALA A 38 7.37 -24.45 -1.75
C ALA A 38 7.64 -24.05 -3.20
N VAL A 39 7.86 -22.76 -3.48
CA VAL A 39 8.18 -22.26 -4.83
C VAL A 39 9.55 -22.77 -5.28
N SER A 40 10.55 -22.76 -4.40
CA SER A 40 11.89 -23.27 -4.70
C SER A 40 11.87 -24.77 -5.00
N THR A 41 11.16 -25.55 -4.18
CA THR A 41 10.97 -26.99 -4.39
C THR A 41 10.19 -27.27 -5.67
N SER A 42 9.13 -26.52 -5.94
CA SER A 42 8.37 -26.63 -7.20
C SER A 42 9.26 -26.43 -8.42
N LEU A 43 10.16 -25.44 -8.38
CA LEU A 43 11.08 -25.17 -9.49
C LEU A 43 12.03 -26.34 -9.73
N VAL A 44 12.61 -26.91 -8.67
CA VAL A 44 13.50 -28.08 -8.80
C VAL A 44 12.77 -29.31 -9.33
N LEU A 45 11.54 -29.57 -8.86
CA LEU A 45 10.75 -30.73 -9.29
C LEU A 45 10.35 -30.66 -10.76
N VAL A 46 9.87 -29.50 -11.23
CA VAL A 46 9.46 -29.30 -12.62
C VAL A 46 10.64 -29.36 -13.57
N LEU A 47 11.80 -28.83 -13.16
CA LEU A 47 13.04 -28.89 -13.95
C LEU A 47 13.75 -30.25 -13.84
N LYS A 48 13.13 -31.25 -13.20
CA LYS A 48 13.68 -32.62 -13.01
C LYS A 48 15.11 -32.63 -12.45
N ALA A 49 15.43 -31.66 -11.59
CA ALA A 49 16.76 -31.46 -11.03
C ALA A 49 17.90 -31.26 -12.06
N ASP A 50 17.60 -30.81 -13.28
CA ASP A 50 18.62 -30.45 -14.26
C ASP A 50 19.31 -29.14 -13.87
N GLN A 51 20.55 -29.25 -13.38
CA GLN A 51 21.34 -28.11 -12.92
C GLN A 51 21.66 -27.12 -14.06
N THR A 52 21.75 -27.58 -15.30
CA THR A 52 22.06 -26.71 -16.44
C THR A 52 20.91 -25.77 -16.76
N VAL A 53 19.69 -26.30 -16.76
CA VAL A 53 18.46 -25.50 -16.98
C VAL A 53 18.21 -24.58 -15.80
N VAL A 54 18.39 -25.06 -14.55
CA VAL A 54 18.21 -24.23 -13.35
C VAL A 54 19.19 -23.05 -13.33
N ALA A 55 20.48 -23.29 -13.61
CA ALA A 55 21.48 -22.23 -13.68
C ALA A 55 21.19 -21.24 -14.83
N GLY A 56 20.70 -21.75 -15.95
CA GLY A 56 20.29 -20.92 -17.07
C GLY A 56 19.07 -20.02 -16.76
N VAL A 57 18.03 -20.55 -16.11
CA VAL A 57 16.86 -19.77 -15.67
C VAL A 57 17.26 -18.68 -14.67
N TYR A 58 18.17 -18.98 -13.74
CA TYR A 58 18.75 -17.99 -12.83
C TYR A 58 19.47 -16.86 -13.59
N THR A 59 20.25 -17.23 -14.60
CA THR A 59 21.04 -16.28 -15.41
C THR A 59 20.12 -15.34 -16.20
N TYR A 60 19.08 -15.86 -16.86
CA TYR A 60 18.07 -15.04 -17.53
C TYR A 60 17.32 -14.11 -16.57
N SER A 61 16.95 -14.61 -15.39
CA SER A 61 16.26 -13.82 -14.37
C SER A 61 17.12 -12.65 -13.89
N PHE A 62 18.41 -12.90 -13.64
CA PHE A 62 19.35 -11.87 -13.23
C PHE A 62 19.58 -10.83 -14.31
N LEU A 63 19.82 -11.25 -15.56
CA LEU A 63 20.02 -10.33 -16.69
C LEU A 63 18.78 -9.49 -16.99
N ALA A 64 17.58 -10.08 -16.95
CA ALA A 64 16.32 -9.36 -17.12
C ALA A 64 16.08 -8.34 -16.00
N LEU A 65 16.36 -8.70 -14.73
CA LEU A 65 16.28 -7.77 -13.60
C LEU A 65 17.28 -6.62 -13.72
N MET A 66 18.52 -6.90 -14.13
CA MET A 66 19.53 -5.86 -14.35
C MET A 66 19.13 -4.90 -15.47
N PHE A 67 18.55 -5.42 -16.56
CA PHE A 67 18.01 -4.61 -17.65
C PHE A 67 16.84 -3.73 -17.18
N LEU A 68 15.87 -4.32 -16.47
CA LEU A 68 14.74 -3.59 -15.90
C LEU A 68 15.19 -2.51 -14.91
N PHE A 69 16.16 -2.82 -14.05
CA PHE A 69 16.74 -1.86 -13.11
C PHE A 69 17.41 -0.68 -13.84
N GLY A 70 18.20 -0.95 -14.87
CA GLY A 70 18.79 0.07 -15.73
C GLY A 70 17.73 0.94 -16.40
N SER A 71 16.68 0.31 -16.96
CA SER A 71 15.57 1.02 -17.59
C SER A 71 14.82 1.92 -16.60
N GLY A 72 14.59 1.44 -15.37
CA GLY A 72 13.97 2.21 -14.28
C GLY A 72 14.82 3.41 -13.88
N CYS A 73 16.14 3.27 -13.82
CA CYS A 73 17.04 4.39 -13.54
C CYS A 73 17.00 5.46 -14.65
N ILE A 74 16.91 5.06 -15.92
CA ILE A 74 16.74 5.99 -17.05
C ILE A 74 15.36 6.67 -16.98
N MET A 75 14.30 5.92 -16.71
CA MET A 75 12.94 6.46 -16.59
C MET A 75 12.82 7.48 -15.45
N LEU A 76 13.47 7.23 -14.31
CA LEU A 76 13.56 8.21 -13.21
C LEU A 76 14.35 9.45 -13.61
N LYS A 77 15.40 9.31 -14.44
CA LYS A 77 16.18 10.44 -14.98
C LYS A 77 15.37 11.27 -15.99
N LEU A 78 14.48 10.64 -16.76
CA LEU A 78 13.58 11.32 -17.70
C LEU A 78 12.43 12.05 -17.00
N LYS A 79 11.74 11.38 -16.06
CA LYS A 79 10.47 11.86 -15.51
C LYS A 79 10.61 12.73 -14.25
N ARG A 80 11.73 12.65 -13.52
CA ARG A 80 11.88 13.31 -12.22
C ARG A 80 13.29 13.92 -12.07
N GLN A 81 13.50 15.04 -12.75
CA GLN A 81 14.79 15.75 -12.79
C GLN A 81 15.09 16.56 -11.52
N ASP A 82 14.05 17.01 -10.79
CA ASP A 82 14.19 17.94 -9.66
C ASP A 82 14.54 17.28 -8.30
N ILE A 83 14.79 15.97 -8.27
CA ILE A 83 15.27 15.32 -7.04
C ILE A 83 16.78 15.57 -6.93
N PRO A 84 17.28 16.17 -5.83
CA PRO A 84 18.71 16.39 -5.64
C PRO A 84 19.46 15.05 -5.61
N ARG A 85 20.54 14.95 -6.40
CA ARG A 85 21.39 13.75 -6.49
C ARG A 85 22.82 14.13 -6.09
N ASP A 86 23.37 13.43 -5.11
CA ASP A 86 24.76 13.64 -4.67
C ASP A 86 25.78 13.17 -5.72
N ILE A 87 25.38 12.23 -6.59
CA ILE A 87 26.23 11.67 -7.64
C ILE A 87 25.41 11.55 -8.93
N SER A 88 25.89 12.15 -10.02
CA SER A 88 25.27 12.05 -11.34
C SER A 88 26.05 11.12 -12.25
N ALA A 89 25.47 9.98 -12.63
CA ALA A 89 26.04 9.13 -13.69
C ALA A 89 25.75 9.74 -15.08
N PRO A 90 26.77 9.88 -15.95
CA PRO A 90 26.56 10.28 -17.34
C PRO A 90 25.66 9.30 -18.08
N TRP A 91 24.86 9.79 -19.02
CA TRP A 91 23.89 8.98 -19.78
C TRP A 91 24.53 7.82 -20.55
N TRP A 92 25.75 8.02 -21.05
CA TRP A 92 26.44 7.01 -21.85
C TRP A 92 26.85 5.78 -21.03
N TYR A 93 27.19 5.92 -19.74
CA TYR A 93 27.49 4.77 -18.87
C TYR A 93 26.25 3.89 -18.68
N CYS A 94 25.07 4.52 -18.50
CA CYS A 94 23.80 3.78 -18.42
C CYS A 94 23.47 3.07 -19.74
N GLY A 95 23.68 3.75 -20.87
CA GLY A 95 23.49 3.15 -22.20
C GLY A 95 24.42 1.96 -22.44
N LEU A 96 25.72 2.14 -22.18
CA LEU A 96 26.73 1.10 -22.34
C LEU A 96 26.46 -0.11 -21.44
N GLY A 97 26.11 0.11 -20.18
CA GLY A 97 25.73 -0.97 -19.26
C GLY A 97 24.52 -1.76 -19.76
N MET A 98 23.49 -1.06 -20.27
CA MET A 98 22.31 -1.71 -20.84
C MET A 98 22.65 -2.55 -22.07
N THR A 99 23.50 -2.03 -22.96
CA THR A 99 23.95 -2.75 -24.16
C THR A 99 24.75 -4.00 -23.79
N LEU A 100 25.64 -3.93 -22.79
CA LEU A 100 26.39 -5.09 -22.30
C LEU A 100 25.46 -6.17 -21.71
N VAL A 101 24.45 -5.77 -20.94
CA VAL A 101 23.45 -6.70 -20.41
C VAL A 101 22.63 -7.33 -21.55
N ALA A 102 22.23 -6.55 -22.55
CA ALA A 102 21.52 -7.06 -23.73
C ALA A 102 22.37 -8.06 -24.53
N CYS A 103 23.67 -7.76 -24.75
CA CYS A 103 24.62 -8.70 -25.35
C CYS A 103 24.75 -9.98 -24.52
N GLY A 104 24.86 -9.88 -23.19
CA GLY A 104 24.90 -11.04 -22.30
C GLY A 104 23.63 -11.89 -22.39
N PHE A 105 22.46 -11.25 -22.49
CA PHE A 105 21.19 -11.95 -22.67
C PHE A 105 21.15 -12.70 -24.01
N LEU A 106 21.58 -12.04 -25.10
CA LEU A 106 21.61 -12.63 -26.44
C LEU A 106 22.64 -13.77 -26.55
N ALA A 107 23.80 -13.64 -25.91
CA ALA A 107 24.82 -14.69 -25.85
C ALA A 107 24.30 -15.95 -25.15
N ASN A 108 23.58 -15.78 -24.03
CA ASN A 108 22.92 -16.92 -23.36
C ASN A 108 21.82 -17.54 -24.22
N LEU A 109 21.02 -16.72 -24.92
CA LEU A 109 19.97 -17.17 -25.83
C LEU A 109 20.50 -18.04 -26.98
N LEU A 110 21.62 -17.65 -27.59
CA LEU A 110 22.25 -18.41 -28.66
C LEU A 110 22.83 -19.76 -28.18
N GLY A 111 23.19 -19.86 -26.90
CA GLY A 111 23.72 -21.09 -26.31
C GLY A 111 22.68 -22.20 -26.17
N ASN A 112 21.53 -21.93 -25.54
CA ASN A 112 20.45 -22.91 -25.40
C ASN A 112 19.06 -22.24 -25.34
N PRO A 113 18.29 -22.25 -26.44
CA PRO A 113 16.98 -21.58 -26.48
C PRO A 113 15.90 -22.30 -25.66
N GLN A 114 16.07 -23.58 -25.32
CA GLN A 114 15.09 -24.31 -24.49
C GLN A 114 15.03 -23.74 -23.07
N THR A 115 16.17 -23.29 -22.53
CA THR A 115 16.25 -22.63 -21.23
C THR A 115 15.44 -21.33 -21.18
N LEU A 116 15.41 -20.57 -22.28
CA LEU A 116 14.59 -19.35 -22.37
C LEU A 116 13.10 -19.67 -22.22
N MET A 117 12.62 -20.76 -22.83
CA MET A 117 11.21 -21.14 -22.77
C MET A 117 10.77 -21.41 -21.32
N TYR A 118 11.60 -22.13 -20.54
CA TYR A 118 11.36 -22.31 -19.11
C TYR A 118 11.35 -20.97 -18.38
N PHE A 119 12.35 -20.12 -18.59
CA PHE A 119 12.40 -18.79 -17.98
C PHE A 119 11.12 -17.97 -18.25
N VAL A 120 10.67 -17.89 -19.51
CA VAL A 120 9.47 -17.12 -19.88
C VAL A 120 8.21 -17.70 -19.25
N SER A 121 8.06 -19.03 -19.23
CA SER A 121 6.90 -19.67 -18.60
C SER A 121 6.80 -19.36 -17.09
N TYR A 122 7.92 -19.41 -16.37
CA TYR A 122 7.98 -19.07 -14.96
C TYR A 122 7.82 -17.56 -14.72
N LEU A 123 8.33 -16.72 -15.62
CA LEU A 123 8.15 -15.28 -15.58
C LEU A 123 6.66 -14.93 -15.69
N ILE A 124 5.94 -15.52 -16.65
CA ILE A 124 4.50 -15.30 -16.82
C ILE A 124 3.74 -15.77 -15.58
N MET A 125 4.00 -16.98 -15.07
CA MET A 125 3.35 -17.49 -13.86
C MET A 125 3.58 -16.55 -12.66
N THR A 126 4.82 -16.08 -12.48
CA THR A 126 5.19 -15.17 -11.41
C THR A 126 4.52 -13.81 -11.58
N LEU A 127 4.47 -13.27 -12.80
CA LEU A 127 3.78 -12.02 -13.11
C LEU A 127 2.29 -12.14 -12.81
N VAL A 128 1.62 -13.24 -13.18
CA VAL A 128 0.21 -13.47 -12.85
C VAL A 128 0.00 -13.46 -11.34
N VAL A 129 0.84 -14.14 -10.56
CA VAL A 129 0.75 -14.13 -9.10
C VAL A 129 0.97 -12.73 -8.52
N VAL A 130 1.94 -11.98 -9.05
CA VAL A 130 2.23 -10.60 -8.61
C VAL A 130 1.10 -9.64 -8.99
N PHE A 131 0.58 -9.68 -10.21
CA PHE A 131 -0.55 -8.86 -10.64
C PHE A 131 -1.82 -9.19 -9.86
N ALA A 132 -2.09 -10.47 -9.62
CA ALA A 132 -3.12 -10.91 -8.69
C ALA A 132 -2.94 -10.29 -7.30
N SER A 133 -1.70 -10.26 -6.80
CA SER A 133 -1.36 -9.60 -5.54
C SER A 133 -1.56 -8.08 -5.58
N LEU A 134 -1.32 -7.39 -6.69
CA LEU A 134 -1.53 -5.94 -6.79
C LEU A 134 -3.01 -5.57 -6.84
N GLU A 135 -3.82 -6.41 -7.47
CA GLU A 135 -5.28 -6.26 -7.58
C GLU A 135 -6.03 -6.92 -6.42
N GLN A 136 -5.41 -7.07 -5.24
CA GLN A 136 -5.99 -7.77 -4.08
C GLN A 136 -7.40 -7.30 -3.70
N VAL A 137 -7.72 -6.02 -3.89
CA VAL A 137 -9.06 -5.48 -3.63
C VAL A 137 -10.07 -5.95 -4.68
N PHE A 138 -9.67 -6.04 -5.96
CA PHE A 138 -10.48 -6.60 -7.02
C PHE A 138 -10.64 -8.11 -6.87
N LEU A 139 -9.57 -8.86 -6.55
CA LEU A 139 -9.67 -10.29 -6.30
C LEU A 139 -10.54 -10.64 -5.10
N LEU A 140 -10.47 -9.88 -4.00
CA LEU A 140 -11.40 -10.08 -2.89
C LEU A 140 -12.84 -9.87 -3.33
N ARG A 141 -13.12 -8.83 -4.14
CA ARG A 141 -14.46 -8.57 -4.69
C ARG A 141 -14.91 -9.68 -5.65
N VAL A 142 -14.04 -10.17 -6.52
CA VAL A 142 -14.31 -11.29 -7.44
C VAL A 142 -14.55 -12.57 -6.66
N LEU A 143 -13.80 -12.85 -5.59
CA LEU A 143 -13.99 -14.02 -4.74
C LEU A 143 -15.31 -13.94 -3.97
N VAL A 144 -15.69 -12.76 -3.49
CA VAL A 144 -17.02 -12.49 -2.91
C VAL A 144 -18.13 -12.72 -3.95
N VAL A 145 -17.95 -12.23 -5.18
CA VAL A 145 -18.92 -12.41 -6.27
C VAL A 145 -18.99 -13.87 -6.72
N LEU A 146 -17.86 -14.59 -6.79
CA LEU A 146 -17.79 -16.01 -7.12
C LEU A 146 -18.42 -16.88 -6.04
N THR A 147 -18.16 -16.61 -4.77
CA THR A 147 -18.83 -17.32 -3.67
C THR A 147 -20.33 -17.05 -3.67
N ASN A 148 -20.77 -15.83 -4.02
CA ASN A 148 -22.18 -15.50 -4.20
C ASN A 148 -22.79 -16.13 -5.48
N LEU A 149 -22.05 -16.25 -6.58
CA LEU A 149 -22.50 -16.82 -7.87
C LEU A 149 -22.56 -18.34 -7.84
N VAL A 150 -21.53 -18.99 -7.29
CA VAL A 150 -21.45 -20.45 -7.17
C VAL A 150 -22.55 -21.00 -6.25
N ARG A 151 -23.09 -20.17 -5.34
CA ARG A 151 -24.04 -20.61 -4.32
C ARG A 151 -25.49 -20.15 -4.55
N LYS A 152 -25.77 -19.41 -5.63
CA LYS A 152 -27.15 -19.08 -6.03
C LYS A 152 -27.80 -20.29 -6.73
N HIS A 153 -28.03 -21.37 -5.97
CA HIS A 153 -29.02 -22.39 -6.27
C HIS A 153 -30.29 -22.08 -5.44
N PRO A 154 -31.49 -22.09 -6.04
CA PRO A 154 -32.68 -21.46 -5.46
C PRO A 154 -33.20 -22.22 -4.24
N GLN A 155 -33.42 -21.53 -3.13
CA GLN A 155 -34.37 -21.96 -2.10
C GLN A 155 -35.58 -21.02 -2.13
N ASN A 156 -36.65 -21.50 -2.76
CA ASN A 156 -38.02 -21.20 -2.35
C ASN A 156 -38.21 -21.82 -0.95
N HIS A 157 -38.62 -21.03 0.05
CA HIS A 157 -39.90 -21.19 0.74
C HIS A 157 -40.01 -20.19 1.90
N ASP A 158 -41.08 -19.39 1.84
CA ASP A 158 -41.92 -18.78 2.88
C ASP A 158 -41.40 -18.69 4.33
N THR A 159 -41.51 -17.49 4.90
CA THR A 159 -41.66 -17.32 6.35
C THR A 159 -42.77 -16.29 6.60
N PRO A 160 -43.72 -16.59 7.50
CA PRO A 160 -44.92 -15.78 7.70
C PRO A 160 -44.61 -14.44 8.39
N GLN A 161 -45.39 -13.47 7.94
CA GLN A 161 -45.57 -12.12 8.44
C GLN A 161 -45.84 -12.11 9.95
N SER A 162 -44.95 -11.49 10.73
CA SER A 162 -45.22 -11.05 12.10
C SER A 162 -45.09 -9.54 12.13
N ASP A 163 -46.24 -8.89 12.19
CA ASP A 163 -46.43 -7.48 12.46
C ASP A 163 -45.77 -7.12 13.80
N ASP A 164 -44.95 -6.07 13.82
CA ASP A 164 -44.76 -5.23 15.01
C ASP A 164 -44.39 -3.82 14.54
N ASN A 165 -45.41 -2.98 14.47
CA ASN A 165 -45.28 -1.53 14.37
C ASN A 165 -44.73 -0.99 15.69
N VAL A 166 -43.50 -0.48 15.68
CA VAL A 166 -43.01 0.43 16.72
C VAL A 166 -42.60 1.74 16.05
N GLU A 167 -43.47 2.73 16.21
CA GLU A 167 -43.31 4.10 15.76
C GLU A 167 -42.28 4.81 16.65
N VAL A 168 -41.15 5.23 16.06
CA VAL A 168 -40.07 5.95 16.76
C VAL A 168 -40.13 7.45 16.38
N PRO A 169 -40.04 8.39 17.35
CA PRO A 169 -40.25 9.84 17.14
C PRO A 169 -39.25 10.52 16.17
N PRO A 170 -39.60 11.67 15.56
CA PRO A 170 -38.91 12.22 14.39
C PRO A 170 -37.78 13.19 14.77
N ASP A 171 -36.80 12.79 15.59
CA ASP A 171 -35.72 13.72 16.01
C ASP A 171 -34.30 13.12 16.04
N VAL A 172 -34.02 12.12 15.20
CA VAL A 172 -32.64 11.67 14.92
C VAL A 172 -32.42 11.37 13.44
N ALA A 173 -32.93 12.24 12.56
CA ALA A 173 -32.71 12.17 11.11
C ALA A 173 -31.53 13.05 10.68
N ALA A 174 -30.34 12.80 11.24
CA ALA A 174 -29.11 13.35 10.68
C ALA A 174 -27.96 12.36 10.89
N LYS A 175 -27.44 11.85 9.75
CA LYS A 175 -26.22 11.02 9.62
C LYS A 175 -26.44 9.50 9.57
N GLN A 176 -27.39 9.03 8.77
CA GLN A 176 -27.27 7.73 8.10
C GLN A 176 -26.79 7.95 6.66
N ARG A 177 -25.53 7.61 6.39
CA ARG A 177 -24.95 7.66 5.04
C ARG A 177 -25.36 6.38 4.29
N PRO A 178 -25.88 6.46 3.06
CA PRO A 178 -26.10 5.28 2.23
C PRO A 178 -24.75 4.83 1.66
N SER A 179 -24.07 3.92 2.34
CA SER A 179 -22.85 3.29 1.84
C SER A 179 -23.00 1.79 1.63
N SER A 180 -24.20 1.31 1.31
CA SER A 180 -24.41 -0.09 0.99
C SER A 180 -24.59 -0.25 -0.51
N THR A 181 -23.57 -0.78 -1.18
CA THR A 181 -23.81 -1.52 -2.43
C THR A 181 -24.85 -2.62 -2.14
N PRO A 182 -25.79 -2.94 -3.05
CA PRO A 182 -26.87 -3.90 -2.77
C PRO A 182 -26.41 -5.32 -2.37
N LEU A 183 -25.12 -5.62 -2.55
CA LEU A 183 -24.47 -6.90 -2.22
C LEU A 183 -24.08 -7.04 -0.74
N GLU A 184 -24.20 -5.98 0.06
CA GLU A 184 -23.70 -5.94 1.45
C GLU A 184 -24.66 -6.53 2.48
N ASN A 185 -25.91 -6.82 2.08
CA ASN A 185 -26.99 -7.02 3.04
C ASN A 185 -27.44 -8.46 3.31
N GLU A 186 -26.77 -9.52 2.81
CA GLU A 186 -27.39 -10.85 2.94
C GLU A 186 -26.51 -12.08 3.18
N ASN A 187 -25.25 -12.00 3.64
CA ASN A 187 -24.52 -13.24 3.96
C ASN A 187 -23.56 -13.12 5.16
N ALA A 188 -23.95 -13.73 6.29
CA ALA A 188 -23.09 -13.97 7.45
C ALA A 188 -21.74 -14.64 7.10
N ASN A 189 -21.72 -15.39 6.00
CA ASN A 189 -20.55 -16.13 5.52
C ASN A 189 -19.54 -15.29 4.70
N VAL A 190 -19.92 -14.09 4.24
CA VAL A 190 -19.05 -13.15 3.50
C VAL A 190 -18.59 -12.00 4.40
N SER A 191 -19.13 -11.92 5.62
CA SER A 191 -18.81 -10.91 6.63
C SER A 191 -17.29 -10.80 6.86
N GLY A 192 -16.54 -11.90 6.87
CA GLY A 192 -15.08 -11.85 7.04
C GLY A 192 -14.34 -11.14 5.91
N LEU A 193 -14.75 -11.36 4.66
CA LEU A 193 -14.16 -10.72 3.48
C LEU A 193 -14.59 -9.25 3.36
N VAL A 194 -15.86 -8.95 3.60
CA VAL A 194 -16.38 -7.57 3.67
C VAL A 194 -15.70 -6.80 4.80
N SER A 195 -15.54 -7.42 5.96
CA SER A 195 -14.82 -6.84 7.10
C SER A 195 -13.33 -6.62 6.80
N ALA A 196 -12.68 -7.52 6.06
CA ALA A 196 -11.31 -7.34 5.61
C ALA A 196 -11.17 -6.17 4.60
N ILE A 197 -12.10 -6.04 3.65
CA ILE A 197 -12.15 -4.91 2.72
C ILE A 197 -12.38 -3.60 3.49
N LYS A 198 -13.35 -3.60 4.40
CA LYS A 198 -13.66 -2.45 5.26
C LYS A 198 -12.46 -2.11 6.16
N ALA A 199 -11.73 -3.09 6.68
CA ALA A 199 -10.50 -2.87 7.45
C ALA A 199 -9.39 -2.22 6.60
N ILE A 200 -9.23 -2.62 5.34
CA ILE A 200 -8.24 -2.03 4.43
C ILE A 200 -8.61 -0.59 4.06
N GLN A 201 -9.89 -0.34 3.74
CA GLN A 201 -10.38 0.99 3.34
C GLN A 201 -10.56 1.97 4.50
N SER A 202 -10.76 1.46 5.72
CA SER A 202 -10.88 2.27 6.95
C SER A 202 -9.54 2.59 7.62
N ALA A 203 -8.45 1.94 7.19
CA ALA A 203 -7.12 2.19 7.75
C ALA A 203 -6.70 3.65 7.50
N PRO A 204 -6.49 4.45 8.56
CA PRO A 204 -6.27 5.89 8.43
C PRO A 204 -4.87 6.20 7.88
N VAL A 205 -4.80 7.19 7.00
CA VAL A 205 -3.56 7.83 6.57
C VAL A 205 -3.36 9.09 7.41
N VAL A 206 -2.13 9.36 7.83
CA VAL A 206 -1.77 10.54 8.62
C VAL A 206 -1.08 11.55 7.73
N PHE A 207 -1.46 12.82 7.82
CA PHE A 207 -0.70 13.93 7.25
C PHE A 207 -0.26 14.88 8.36
N PHE A 208 1.05 15.08 8.49
CA PHE A 208 1.60 16.04 9.45
C PHE A 208 1.56 17.45 8.86
N VAL A 209 0.84 18.35 9.53
CA VAL A 209 0.67 19.74 9.12
C VAL A 209 1.42 20.68 10.06
N LYS A 210 2.16 21.62 9.47
CA LYS A 210 2.95 22.61 10.21
C LYS A 210 2.19 23.91 10.45
N ASP A 211 1.58 24.47 9.41
CA ASP A 211 0.99 25.80 9.43
C ASP A 211 -0.46 25.73 8.86
N ALA A 212 -1.33 26.64 9.31
CA ALA A 212 -2.72 26.75 8.85
C ALA A 212 -2.82 27.35 7.44
N ASP A 213 -2.51 26.53 6.42
CA ASP A 213 -2.57 26.93 5.01
C ASP A 213 -3.58 26.08 4.22
N LEU A 214 -4.62 26.74 3.73
CA LEU A 214 -5.70 26.15 2.94
C LEU A 214 -5.17 25.41 1.71
N THR A 215 -4.13 25.94 1.05
CA THR A 215 -3.59 25.35 -0.18
C THR A 215 -2.84 24.05 0.11
N THR A 216 -2.04 24.02 1.18
CA THR A 216 -1.34 22.81 1.64
C THR A 216 -2.32 21.73 2.07
N LEU A 217 -3.37 22.07 2.84
CA LEU A 217 -4.40 21.13 3.25
C LEU A 217 -5.15 20.54 2.05
N ASN A 218 -5.58 21.38 1.12
CA ASN A 218 -6.28 20.93 -0.10
C ASN A 218 -5.41 19.98 -0.93
N LYS A 219 -4.14 20.34 -1.17
CA LYS A 219 -3.21 19.48 -1.92
C LYS A 219 -2.99 18.13 -1.25
N ALA A 220 -2.88 18.10 0.08
CA ALA A 220 -2.77 16.85 0.83
C ALA A 220 -4.03 15.97 0.66
N ILE A 221 -5.23 16.56 0.75
CA ILE A 221 -6.49 15.84 0.56
C ILE A 221 -6.58 15.27 -0.87
N LEU A 222 -6.26 16.06 -1.88
CA LEU A 222 -6.28 15.64 -3.28
C LEU A 222 -5.27 14.52 -3.54
N TYR A 223 -4.07 14.62 -2.97
CA TYR A 223 -3.05 13.58 -3.07
C TYR A 223 -3.55 12.25 -2.50
N VAL A 224 -4.07 12.27 -1.26
CA VAL A 224 -4.57 11.07 -0.58
C VAL A 224 -5.72 10.46 -1.39
N ARG A 225 -6.66 11.28 -1.87
CA ARG A 225 -7.77 10.80 -2.68
C ARG A 225 -7.34 10.16 -4.01
N ALA A 226 -6.27 10.64 -4.62
CA ALA A 226 -5.79 10.14 -5.91
C ALA A 226 -4.84 8.94 -5.79
N ASN A 227 -4.08 8.84 -4.70
CA ASN A 227 -2.96 7.91 -4.59
C ASN A 227 -3.08 6.89 -3.44
N GLU A 228 -3.98 7.11 -2.47
CA GLU A 228 -4.13 6.23 -1.31
C GLU A 228 -5.49 5.51 -1.33
N LEU A 229 -5.48 4.21 -1.03
CA LEU A 229 -6.68 3.39 -0.90
C LEU A 229 -7.26 3.52 0.52
N THR A 230 -7.68 4.74 0.91
CA THR A 230 -8.31 5.03 2.21
C THR A 230 -9.44 6.06 2.10
N HIS A 231 -10.41 5.98 3.00
CA HIS A 231 -11.44 7.00 3.20
C HIS A 231 -11.23 7.82 4.48
N ASN A 232 -10.15 7.58 5.23
CA ASN A 232 -9.90 8.23 6.51
C ASN A 232 -8.54 8.94 6.48
N LEU A 233 -8.54 10.26 6.60
CA LEU A 233 -7.35 11.10 6.66
C LEU A 233 -7.28 11.83 8.00
N ARG A 234 -6.18 11.66 8.72
CA ARG A 234 -5.93 12.31 10.00
C ARG A 234 -4.86 13.38 9.84
N PHE A 235 -5.20 14.61 10.18
CA PHE A 235 -4.25 15.69 10.30
C PHE A 235 -3.67 15.72 11.70
N ILE A 236 -2.34 15.72 11.80
CA ILE A 236 -1.63 15.86 13.07
C ILE A 236 -0.78 17.12 13.04
N HIS A 237 -1.03 18.02 13.97
CA HIS A 237 -0.19 19.20 14.20
C HIS A 237 0.63 19.02 15.47
N VAL A 238 1.95 19.20 15.37
CA VAL A 238 2.89 19.05 16.49
C VAL A 238 3.52 20.41 16.80
N TYR A 239 3.38 20.88 18.04
CA TYR A 239 3.84 22.20 18.47
C TYR A 239 4.61 22.13 19.81
N PRO A 240 5.69 22.92 20.00
CA PRO A 240 6.61 22.73 21.12
C PRO A 240 6.01 22.96 22.52
N ALA A 241 5.14 23.96 22.66
CA ALA A 241 4.51 24.35 23.92
C ALA A 241 3.16 25.01 23.65
N ALA A 242 2.20 24.86 24.57
CA ALA A 242 0.87 25.47 24.49
C ALA A 242 0.90 26.98 24.80
N THR A 243 1.58 27.74 23.95
CA THR A 243 1.51 29.21 23.96
C THR A 243 0.20 29.68 23.33
N VAL A 244 -0.19 30.93 23.59
CA VAL A 244 -1.42 31.53 23.03
C VAL A 244 -1.40 31.46 21.49
N ASP A 245 -0.30 31.85 20.87
CA ASP A 245 -0.12 31.79 19.41
C ASP A 245 -0.25 30.36 18.85
N ALA A 246 0.28 29.36 19.57
CA ALA A 246 0.19 27.96 19.14
C ALA A 246 -1.25 27.45 19.23
N LEU A 247 -2.00 27.85 20.26
CA LEU A 247 -3.41 27.49 20.40
C LEU A 247 -4.28 28.18 19.33
N GLU A 248 -3.95 29.39 18.92
CA GLU A 248 -4.62 30.07 17.82
C GLU A 248 -4.44 29.30 16.50
N VAL A 249 -3.22 28.84 16.19
CA VAL A 249 -2.97 28.01 15.00
C VAL A 249 -3.73 26.69 15.06
N VAL A 250 -3.83 26.07 16.25
CA VAL A 250 -4.61 24.84 16.45
C VAL A 250 -6.10 25.08 16.16
N ASP A 251 -6.65 26.20 16.61
CA ASP A 251 -8.06 26.55 16.37
C ASP A 251 -8.33 26.84 14.88
N GLN A 252 -7.45 27.62 14.24
CA GLN A 252 -7.50 27.87 12.79
C GLN A 252 -7.46 26.57 11.98
N LEU A 253 -6.56 25.64 12.31
CA LEU A 253 -6.47 24.34 11.65
C LEU A 253 -7.73 23.52 11.85
N LYS A 254 -8.28 23.50 13.07
CA LYS A 254 -9.52 22.78 13.39
C LYS A 254 -10.69 23.27 12.55
N ASP A 255 -10.86 24.58 12.42
CA ASP A 255 -11.92 25.18 11.60
C ASP A 255 -11.74 24.89 10.11
N MET A 256 -10.51 25.01 9.60
CA MET A 256 -10.19 24.68 8.21
C MET A 256 -10.48 23.21 7.88
N ILE A 257 -10.09 22.29 8.76
CA ILE A 257 -10.31 20.85 8.56
C ILE A 257 -11.81 20.52 8.65
N ALA A 258 -12.55 21.14 9.58
CA ALA A 258 -14.00 20.98 9.68
C ALA A 258 -14.72 21.51 8.43
N MET A 259 -14.24 22.60 7.83
CA MET A 259 -14.72 23.08 6.53
C MET A 259 -14.46 22.03 5.44
N PHE A 260 -13.23 21.50 5.34
CA PHE A 260 -12.89 20.52 4.31
C PHE A 260 -13.63 19.18 4.44
N ASP A 261 -13.94 18.73 5.67
CA ASP A 261 -14.74 17.50 5.90
C ASP A 261 -16.13 17.62 5.27
N ARG A 262 -16.71 18.84 5.27
CA ARG A 262 -17.98 19.14 4.59
C ARG A 262 -17.82 19.24 3.07
N VAL A 263 -16.71 19.82 2.61
CA VAL A 263 -16.42 19.98 1.16
C VAL A 263 -16.15 18.63 0.49
N TYR A 264 -15.55 17.67 1.21
CA TYR A 264 -15.17 16.37 0.66
C TYR A 264 -15.89 15.20 1.35
N PRO A 265 -17.20 14.98 1.11
CA PRO A 265 -18.01 14.01 1.85
C PRO A 265 -17.59 12.53 1.66
N LYS A 266 -16.72 12.23 0.69
CA LYS A 266 -16.22 10.89 0.37
C LYS A 266 -14.97 10.49 1.17
N ILE A 267 -14.40 11.41 1.95
CA ILE A 267 -13.24 11.17 2.83
C ILE A 267 -13.53 11.81 4.18
N GLN A 268 -13.35 11.06 5.26
CA GLN A 268 -13.46 11.57 6.62
C GLN A 268 -12.15 12.23 7.02
N LEU A 269 -12.24 13.46 7.50
CA LEU A 269 -11.09 14.22 7.98
C LEU A 269 -11.17 14.37 9.51
N ASP A 270 -10.15 13.87 10.21
CA ASP A 270 -10.00 14.07 11.66
C ASP A 270 -8.78 14.97 11.93
N PHE A 271 -8.82 15.74 13.02
CA PHE A 271 -7.72 16.60 13.47
C PHE A 271 -7.24 16.24 14.89
N TYR A 272 -5.92 16.18 15.07
CA TYR A 272 -5.27 15.96 16.36
C TYR A 272 -4.13 16.97 16.55
N SER A 273 -4.00 17.49 17.76
CA SER A 273 -2.97 18.43 18.17
C SER A 273 -2.08 17.80 19.25
N LEU A 274 -0.76 17.82 19.09
CA LEU A 274 0.20 17.21 20.00
C LEU A 274 1.22 18.23 20.51
N VAL A 275 1.40 18.28 21.82
CA VAL A 275 2.45 19.08 22.45
C VAL A 275 3.76 18.30 22.42
N GLY A 276 4.78 18.85 21.76
CA GLY A 276 6.11 18.25 21.66
C GLY A 276 6.92 18.78 20.48
N LYS A 277 8.13 18.25 20.32
CA LYS A 277 8.96 18.54 19.13
C LYS A 277 8.64 17.57 18.00
N PHE A 278 8.71 18.04 16.76
CA PHE A 278 8.54 17.17 15.60
C PHE A 278 9.84 16.42 15.29
N GLU A 279 10.00 15.27 15.93
CA GLU A 279 11.19 14.41 15.84
C GLU A 279 10.79 12.96 15.48
N PRO A 280 11.75 12.11 15.06
CA PRO A 280 11.47 10.70 14.79
C PRO A 280 10.78 9.96 15.94
N ALA A 281 11.09 10.31 17.19
CA ALA A 281 10.44 9.76 18.37
C ALA A 281 8.93 10.05 18.40
N THR A 282 8.51 11.24 17.95
CA THR A 282 7.10 11.63 17.86
C THR A 282 6.36 10.80 16.82
N VAL A 283 7.01 10.54 15.68
CA VAL A 283 6.43 9.68 14.64
C VAL A 283 6.26 8.24 15.12
N GLU A 284 7.27 7.69 15.81
CA GLU A 284 7.19 6.35 16.40
C GLU A 284 6.11 6.28 17.48
N TRP A 285 6.00 7.32 18.32
CA TRP A 285 4.95 7.41 19.34
C TRP A 285 3.55 7.45 18.71
N VAL A 286 3.34 8.23 17.65
CA VAL A 286 2.07 8.25 16.90
C VAL A 286 1.79 6.88 16.30
N ALA A 287 2.81 6.20 15.76
CA ALA A 287 2.66 4.90 15.14
C ALA A 287 2.17 3.84 16.14
N GLN A 288 2.75 3.83 17.33
CA GLN A 288 2.39 2.89 18.40
C GLN A 288 1.04 3.24 19.04
N THR A 289 0.80 4.53 19.32
CA THR A 289 -0.41 5.01 19.99
C THR A 289 -1.66 4.77 19.15
N TYR A 290 -1.59 5.12 17.86
CA TYR A 290 -2.73 5.00 16.95
C TYR A 290 -2.74 3.69 16.15
N LYS A 291 -1.72 2.83 16.31
CA LYS A 291 -1.51 1.60 15.54
C LYS A 291 -1.48 1.85 14.03
N ILE A 292 -0.87 2.96 13.62
CA ILE A 292 -0.74 3.37 12.21
C ILE A 292 0.72 3.14 11.81
N PRO A 293 1.01 2.35 10.77
CA PRO A 293 2.40 2.13 10.38
C PRO A 293 3.00 3.42 9.81
N THR A 294 4.31 3.64 10.00
CA THR A 294 4.99 4.90 9.62
C THR A 294 4.92 5.18 8.11
N ASN A 295 4.82 4.14 7.28
CA ASN A 295 4.62 4.28 5.84
C ASN A 295 3.24 4.84 5.47
N MET A 296 2.24 4.81 6.35
CA MET A 296 0.94 5.47 6.16
C MET A 296 0.95 6.93 6.64
N MET A 297 2.12 7.47 6.99
CA MET A 297 2.27 8.86 7.40
C MET A 297 2.93 9.68 6.29
N LEU A 298 2.43 10.89 6.11
CA LEU A 298 2.78 11.81 5.04
C LEU A 298 3.29 13.13 5.62
N ILE A 299 4.34 13.69 5.01
CA ILE A 299 4.86 15.03 5.28
C ILE A 299 5.00 15.82 3.98
N LYS A 300 4.83 17.14 4.06
CA LYS A 300 5.26 18.05 2.98
C LYS A 300 6.78 18.00 2.84
N GLN A 301 7.28 18.30 1.65
CA GLN A 301 8.72 18.37 1.37
C GLN A 301 9.50 19.12 2.46
N PRO A 302 10.48 18.46 3.12
CA PRO A 302 11.20 19.04 4.25
C PRO A 302 12.07 20.21 3.80
N THR A 303 11.93 21.36 4.44
CA THR A 303 12.83 22.52 4.24
C THR A 303 14.01 22.49 5.23
N ASN A 304 13.92 21.72 6.32
CA ASN A 304 14.91 21.68 7.41
C ASN A 304 15.48 20.26 7.60
N SER A 305 16.74 20.16 8.02
CA SER A 305 17.46 18.91 8.31
C SER A 305 16.76 18.03 9.35
N GLN A 306 16.07 18.62 10.33
CA GLN A 306 15.29 17.88 11.33
C GLN A 306 14.13 17.10 10.69
N VAL A 307 13.42 17.72 9.75
CA VAL A 307 12.31 17.08 9.02
C VAL A 307 12.85 16.03 8.04
N LYS A 308 14.07 16.22 7.53
CA LYS A 308 14.78 15.20 6.74
C LYS A 308 15.07 13.94 7.57
N ALA A 309 15.44 14.08 8.85
CA ALA A 309 15.62 12.93 9.75
C ALA A 309 14.31 12.17 10.05
N VAL A 310 13.16 12.85 9.97
CA VAL A 310 11.85 12.18 10.07
C VAL A 310 11.54 11.36 8.81
N SER A 311 11.88 11.88 7.62
CA SER A 311 11.66 11.15 6.36
C SER A 311 12.43 9.83 6.27
N THR A 312 13.58 9.71 6.93
CA THR A 312 14.37 8.47 6.95
C THR A 312 13.74 7.36 7.82
N HIS A 313 12.74 7.68 8.65
CA HIS A 313 12.02 6.72 9.50
C HIS A 313 10.78 6.09 8.83
N GLY A 314 10.69 6.17 7.49
CA GLY A 314 9.65 5.54 6.70
C GLY A 314 8.42 6.40 6.42
N VAL A 315 8.43 7.67 6.85
CA VAL A 315 7.40 8.66 6.52
C VAL A 315 7.53 9.08 5.06
N ARG A 316 6.43 9.08 4.30
CA ARG A 316 6.44 9.44 2.88
C ARG A 316 6.37 10.95 2.69
N VAL A 317 7.16 11.45 1.74
CA VAL A 317 7.19 12.87 1.38
C VAL A 317 6.28 13.12 0.18
N ILE A 318 5.34 14.05 0.32
CA ILE A 318 4.50 14.52 -0.78
C ILE A 318 4.94 15.93 -1.21
N THR A 319 4.97 16.16 -2.52
CA THR A 319 5.27 17.47 -3.09
C THR A 319 4.06 18.37 -2.90
N GLY A 320 4.28 19.58 -2.39
CA GLY A 320 3.25 20.60 -2.27
C GLY A 320 3.01 21.36 -3.56
#